data_AF-A0A5C7J3J0-F1
#
_entry.id   AF-A0A5C7J3J0-F1
#
_cell.length_a   1.000
_cell.length_b   1.000
_cell.length_c   1.000
_cell.angle_alpha   90.00
_cell.angle_beta   90.00
_cell.angle_gamma   90.00
#
_symmetry.space_group_name_H-M   'P 1'
#
loop_
_entity.id
_entity.type
_entity.pdbx_description
1 polymer ?
#
loop_
_entity_poly.entity_id
_entity_poly.type
_entity_poly.pdbx_seq_one_letter_code
_entity_poly.pdbx_strand_id
1 'polypeptide(L)' 'MNVENKPVKIKQYNLYKRKVGQPWPSKPYVSRVSTSFSTTLKTEWEFAVTAVSTTNLESAKSNTVIINKKTINFIP' A
#
# COMPACT_ATOMS: atom_id res chain seq x y z
N MET A 1 23.65 -4.27 25.20
CA MET A 1 22.31 -3.65 25.18
C MET A 1 21.32 -4.68 24.66
N ASN A 2 20.45 -5.20 25.51
CA ASN A 2 19.34 -6.05 25.06
C ASN A 2 18.27 -5.13 24.48
N VAL A 3 18.06 -5.20 23.17
CA VAL A 3 16.92 -4.54 22.53
C VAL A 3 15.71 -5.44 22.76
N GLU A 4 14.89 -5.07 23.74
CA GLU A 4 13.62 -5.75 24.01
C GLU A 4 12.70 -5.51 22.79
N ASN A 5 12.45 -6.57 22.00
CA ASN A 5 11.57 -6.51 20.82
C ASN A 5 10.11 -6.36 21.27
N LYS A 6 9.72 -5.14 21.67
CA LYS A 6 8.32 -4.83 21.97
C LYS A 6 7.53 -4.81 20.66
N PRO A 7 6.33 -5.41 20.62
CA PRO A 7 5.48 -5.37 19.43
C PRO A 7 5.14 -3.90 19.10
N VAL A 8 5.44 -3.49 17.87
CA VAL A 8 5.11 -2.14 17.38
C VAL A 8 3.60 -2.06 17.17
N LYS A 9 2.93 -1.18 17.90
CA LYS A 9 1.50 -0.91 17.70
C LYS A 9 1.29 -0.09 16.44
N ILE A 10 0.47 -0.59 15.52
CA ILE A 10 0.11 0.09 14.27
C ILE A 10 -1.16 0.91 14.49
N LYS A 11 -1.13 2.19 14.07
CA LYS A 11 -2.30 3.08 14.13
C LYS A 11 -3.07 3.12 12.81
N GLN A 12 -2.38 3.01 11.67
CA GLN A 12 -3.00 3.05 10.33
C GLN A 12 -2.06 2.46 9.27
N TYR A 13 -2.61 2.24 8.10
CA TYR A 13 -1.92 1.86 6.88
C TYR A 13 -2.08 2.94 5.82
N ASN A 14 -0.99 3.24 5.12
CA ASN A 14 -0.98 4.15 3.98
C ASN A 14 -0.89 3.33 2.69
N LEU A 15 -1.86 3.52 1.79
CA LEU A 15 -1.81 2.96 0.45
C LEU A 15 -1.19 3.98 -0.50
N TYR A 16 -0.13 3.57 -1.19
CA TYR A 16 0.49 4.32 -2.27
C TYR A 16 0.11 3.70 -3.61
N LYS A 17 0.01 4.52 -4.65
CA LYS A 17 -0.09 4.05 -6.03
C LYS A 17 0.77 4.88 -6.96
N ARG A 18 1.32 4.25 -7.99
CA ARG A 18 2.07 4.90 -9.07
C ARG A 18 1.77 4.25 -10.41
N LYS A 19 2.04 4.96 -11.50
CA LYS A 19 2.13 4.31 -12.81
C LYS A 19 3.37 3.40 -12.79
N VAL A 20 3.29 2.26 -13.47
CA VAL A 20 4.43 1.32 -13.53
C VAL A 20 5.66 2.06 -14.06
N GLY A 21 6.79 1.88 -13.37
CA GLY A 21 8.07 2.52 -13.70
C GLY A 21 8.22 3.99 -13.27
N GLN A 22 7.20 4.63 -12.70
CA GLN A 22 7.33 6.00 -12.17
C GLN A 22 7.89 6.00 -10.74
N PRO A 23 8.41 7.13 -10.22
CA PRO A 23 8.75 7.24 -8.82
C PRO A 23 7.51 7.12 -7.92
N TRP A 24 7.70 6.61 -6.70
CA TRP A 24 6.63 6.60 -5.69
C TRP A 24 6.32 8.04 -5.24
N PRO A 25 5.04 8.42 -5.11
CA PRO A 25 4.70 9.72 -4.55
C PRO A 25 5.09 9.81 -3.07
N SER A 26 5.38 11.03 -2.61
CA SER A 26 5.69 11.33 -1.21
C SER A 26 4.47 11.22 -0.30
N LYS A 27 3.28 11.56 -0.82
CA LYS A 27 2.00 11.45 -0.10
C LYS A 27 1.26 10.17 -0.47
N PRO A 28 0.59 9.52 0.50
CA PRO A 28 -0.22 8.36 0.21
C PRO A 28 -1.44 8.74 -0.62
N TYR A 29 -1.92 7.78 -1.40
CA TYR A 29 -3.20 7.88 -2.11
C TYR A 29 -4.38 7.87 -1.12
N VAL A 30 -4.29 7.03 -0.10
CA VAL A 30 -5.29 6.96 1.00
C VAL A 30 -4.64 6.38 2.25
N SER A 31 -5.11 6.79 3.42
CA SER A 31 -4.70 6.24 4.73
C SER A 31 -5.93 5.69 5.45
N ARG A 32 -5.84 4.48 6.02
CA ARG A 32 -6.94 3.83 6.75
C ARG A 32 -6.44 2.96 7.90
N VAL A 33 -7.26 2.78 8.92
CA VAL A 33 -7.01 1.82 10.01
C VAL A 33 -7.23 0.36 9.58
N SER A 34 -8.07 0.15 8.56
CA SER A 34 -8.36 -1.17 7.99
C SER A 34 -7.21 -1.67 7.13
N THR A 35 -7.01 -2.97 7.11
CA THR A 35 -6.06 -3.68 6.25
C THR A 35 -6.58 -3.90 4.83
N SER A 36 -7.83 -3.52 4.55
CA SER A 36 -8.49 -3.74 3.26
C SER A 36 -8.83 -2.43 2.56
N PHE A 37 -8.53 -2.36 1.26
CA PHE A 37 -8.81 -1.23 0.39
C PHE A 37 -9.57 -1.70 -0.86
N SER A 38 -10.62 -0.96 -1.24
CA SER A 38 -11.33 -1.15 -2.49
C SER A 38 -11.23 0.13 -3.33
N THR A 39 -10.97 -0.02 -4.62
CA THR A 39 -10.91 1.09 -5.56
C THR A 39 -11.23 0.62 -6.97
N THR A 40 -11.79 1.51 -7.79
CA THR A 40 -12.06 1.26 -9.20
C THR A 40 -10.99 1.95 -10.03
N LEU A 41 -10.31 1.18 -10.88
CA LEU A 41 -9.22 1.68 -11.71
C LEU A 41 -9.64 1.81 -13.17
N LYS A 42 -9.29 2.95 -13.78
CA LYS A 42 -9.46 3.18 -15.21
C LYS A 42 -8.26 2.69 -16.04
N THR A 43 -7.10 2.60 -15.41
CA THR A 43 -5.83 2.21 -16.04
C THR A 43 -5.05 1.29 -15.11
N GLU A 44 -3.96 0.72 -15.60
CA GLU A 44 -3.00 -0.02 -14.79
C GLU A 44 -2.32 0.88 -13.75
N TRP A 45 -2.14 0.36 -12.54
CA TRP A 45 -1.42 0.99 -11.43
C TRP A 45 -0.65 -0.04 -10.61
N GLU A 46 0.49 0.37 -10.09
CA GLU A 46 1.26 -0.37 -9.10
C GLU A 46 0.99 0.18 -7.71
N PHE A 47 0.74 -0.71 -6.75
CA PHE A 47 0.38 -0.40 -5.38
C PHE A 47 1.41 -0.90 -4.39
N ALA A 48 1.59 -0.16 -3.31
CA ALA A 48 2.39 -0.56 -2.15
C ALA A 48 1.73 -0.02 -0.87
N VAL A 49 1.94 -0.72 0.24
CA VAL A 49 1.41 -0.33 1.55
C VAL A 49 2.56 -0.08 2.50
N THR A 50 2.41 0.91 3.38
CA THR A 50 3.23 1.06 4.58
C THR A 50 2.35 1.01 5.81
N ALA A 51 2.92 0.57 6.93
CA ALA A 51 2.30 0.65 8.23
C ALA A 51 2.83 1.88 8.98
N VAL A 52 1.92 2.61 9.63
CA VAL A 52 2.29 3.74 10.48
C VAL A 52 2.04 3.33 11.93
N SER A 53 3.07 3.43 12.75
CA SER A 53 2.99 3.15 14.18
C SER A 53 2.26 4.25 14.95
N THR A 54 1.86 3.94 16.19
CA THR A 54 1.29 4.93 17.12
C THR A 54 2.25 6.06 17.46
N THR A 55 3.55 5.89 17.24
CA THR A 55 4.58 6.94 17.41
C THR A 55 4.86 7.74 16.13
N ASN A 56 4.02 7.60 15.10
CA ASN A 56 4.14 8.28 13.80
C ASN A 56 5.35 7.87 12.94
N LEU A 57 6.03 6.77 13.28
CA LEU A 57 7.02 6.17 12.41
C LEU A 57 6.34 5.34 11.32
N GLU A 58 6.74 5.55 10.07
CA GLU A 58 6.26 4.82 8.91
C GLU A 58 7.26 3.72 8.52
N SER A 59 6.75 2.54 8.16
CA SER A 59 7.58 1.43 7.70
C SER A 59 8.14 1.65 6.30
N ALA A 60 9.07 0.78 5.89
CA ALA A 60 9.34 0.60 4.47
C ALA A 60 8.07 0.18 3.71
N LYS A 61 8.03 0.48 2.40
CA LYS A 61 6.96 0.03 1.51
C LYS A 61 7.00 -1.51 1.40
N SER A 62 5.82 -2.11 1.34
CA SER A 62 5.65 -3.54 1.08
C SER A 62 6.15 -3.95 -0.30
N ASN A 63 6.15 -5.25 -0.56
CA ASN A 63 6.14 -5.77 -1.93
C ASN A 63 5.00 -5.12 -2.72
N THR A 64 5.24 -4.92 -4.02
CA THR A 64 4.32 -4.18 -4.88
C THR A 64 3.36 -5.13 -5.59
N VAL A 65 2.15 -4.64 -5.86
CA VAL A 65 1.14 -5.36 -6.62
C VAL A 65 0.71 -4.50 -7.79
N ILE A 66 0.79 -5.04 -9.01
CA ILE A 66 0.32 -4.36 -10.21
C ILE A 66 -1.12 -4.84 -10.47
N ILE A 67 -2.05 -3.89 -10.55
CA ILE A 67 -3.45 -4.17 -10.87
C ILE A 67 -3.75 -3.65 -12.27
N ASN A 68 -3.91 -4.57 -13.20
CA ASN A 68 -4.27 -4.29 -14.58
C ASN A 68 -5.79 -4.42 -14.70
N LYS A 69 -6.43 -3.50 -15.41
CA LYS A 69 -7.79 -3.71 -15.88
C LYS A 69 -7.74 -4.72 -17.04
N LYS A 70 -7.40 -5.98 -16.75
CA LYS A 70 -7.57 -7.06 -17.72
C LYS A 70 -9.06 -7.35 -17.72
N THR A 71 -9.79 -6.76 -18.66
CA THR A 71 -11.08 -7.34 -19.07
C THR A 71 -10.74 -8.75 -19.53
N ILE A 72 -10.96 -9.75 -18.70
CA ILE A 72 -10.93 -11.15 -19.13
C ILE A 72 -12.23 -11.32 -19.90
N ASN A 73 -12.18 -11.12 -21.22
CA ASN A 73 -13.26 -11.58 -22.08
C ASN A 73 -13.24 -13.10 -21.98
N PHE A 74 -14.20 -13.65 -21.24
CA PHE A 74 -14.51 -15.07 -21.29
C PHE A 74 -15.09 -15.32 -22.69
N ILE A 75 -14.38 -16.08 -23.51
CA ILE A 75 -14.95 -16.66 -24.73
C ILE A 75 -15.46 -18.04 -24.29
N PRO A 76 -16.77 -18.34 -24.45
CA PRO A 76 -17.35 -19.60 -24.01
C PRO A 76 -16.70 -20.82 -24.67
#